data_AF-A0A2G8JIM7-F1
#
_entry.id   AF-A0A2G8JIM7-F1
#
_cell.length_a   1.000
_cell.length_b   1.000
_cell.length_c   1.000
_cell.angle_alpha   90.00
_cell.angle_beta   90.00
_cell.angle_gamma   90.00
#
_symmetry.space_group_name_H-M   'P 1'
#
loop_
_entity.id
_entity.type
_entity.pdbx_description
1 polymer ?
#
loop_
_entity_poly.entity_id
_entity_poly.type
_entity_poly.pdbx_seq_one_letter_code
_entity_poly.pdbx_strand_id
1 'polypeptide(L)'
;FLHPGLSLRRILMTENKYCKLYDFCLKEDASRKVIAIKKMETIPELPIEAEARNEYTWASDSWSTVTCVWKMISYGSNQTLEQILGLRDQKYPFFVLECLMNCKSIEVADRPPLRDLRTTLRTWMTEQSM
;
A
#
# COMPACT_ATOMS: atom_id res chain seq x y z
N PHE A 1 -6.28 12.15 -8.83
CA PHE A 1 -4.90 12.17 -8.30
C PHE A 1 -4.44 10.74 -8.05
N LEU A 2 -3.15 10.48 -8.21
CA LEU A 2 -2.48 9.20 -7.94
C LEU A 2 -1.18 9.47 -7.18
N HIS A 3 -0.60 8.46 -6.52
CA HIS A 3 0.64 8.60 -5.78
C HIS A 3 1.74 7.60 -6.22
N PRO A 4 2.27 7.73 -7.46
CA PRO A 4 3.41 6.93 -7.89
C PRO A 4 4.57 7.03 -6.89
N GLY A 5 5.09 5.88 -6.46
CA GLY A 5 6.20 5.78 -5.52
C GLY A 5 5.83 5.92 -4.04
N LEU A 6 4.55 5.82 -3.67
CA LEU A 6 4.11 5.72 -2.29
C LEU A 6 4.94 4.65 -1.54
N SER A 7 5.58 5.08 -0.45
CA SER A 7 6.45 4.27 0.40
C SER A 7 6.54 4.92 1.78
N LEU A 8 7.03 4.19 2.79
CA LEU A 8 7.18 4.73 4.15
C LEU A 8 8.05 6.00 4.21
N ARG A 9 9.01 6.15 3.29
CA ARG A 9 9.86 7.36 3.19
C ARG A 9 9.10 8.61 2.75
N ARG A 10 7.91 8.44 2.15
CA ARG A 10 7.03 9.52 1.68
C ARG A 10 5.83 9.76 2.61
N ILE A 11 5.89 9.22 3.82
CA ILE A 11 4.91 9.48 4.87
C ILE A 11 5.58 10.40 5.90
N LEU A 12 5.03 11.60 6.06
CA LEU A 12 5.48 12.55 7.07
C LEU A 12 4.74 12.29 8.39
N MET A 13 5.44 12.44 9.51
CA MET A 13 4.85 12.42 10.84
C MET A 13 4.83 13.84 11.39
N THR A 14 3.65 14.32 11.79
CA THR A 14 3.51 15.62 12.47
C THR A 14 3.87 15.51 13.96
N GLU A 15 4.08 16.64 14.63
CA GLU A 15 4.33 16.69 16.08
C GLU A 15 3.21 15.99 16.89
N ASN A 16 1.95 16.18 16.45
CA ASN A 16 0.75 15.55 17.02
C ASN A 16 0.56 14.07 16.61
N LYS A 17 1.60 13.41 16.09
CA LYS A 17 1.58 11.99 15.69
C LYS A 17 0.56 11.63 14.60
N TYR A 18 0.13 12.60 13.79
CA TYR A 18 -0.63 12.34 12.57
C TYR A 18 0.29 12.11 11.39
N CYS A 19 -0.01 11.07 10.60
CA CYS A 19 0.64 10.80 9.31
C CYS A 19 0.06 11.68 8.20
N LYS A 20 0.91 12.22 7.32
CA LYS A 20 0.51 12.96 6.12
C LYS A 20 1.25 12.43 4.89
N LEU A 21 0.54 12.36 3.76
CA LEU A 21 1.07 11.97 2.45
C LEU A 21 1.34 13.21 1.60
N TYR A 22 2.32 13.14 0.70
CA TYR A 22 2.70 14.23 -0.20
C TYR A 22 3.24 13.69 -1.54
N ASP A 23 3.49 14.55 -2.53
CA ASP A 23 4.00 14.15 -3.86
C ASP A 23 2.99 13.34 -4.70
N PHE A 24 1.70 13.70 -4.59
CA PHE A 24 0.66 13.25 -5.51
C PHE A 24 0.84 13.86 -6.90
N CYS A 25 0.38 13.16 -7.94
CA CYS A 25 0.32 13.68 -9.30
C CYS A 25 -1.08 13.54 -9.91
N LEU A 26 -1.29 14.20 -11.04
CA LEU A 26 -2.46 13.97 -11.90
C LEU A 26 -2.35 12.59 -12.56
N LYS A 27 -3.49 12.05 -13.02
CA LYS A 27 -3.53 10.69 -13.59
C LYS A 27 -2.69 10.60 -14.86
N GLU A 28 -2.73 11.66 -15.66
CA GLU A 28 -2.06 11.82 -16.95
C GLU A 28 -0.53 11.89 -16.78
N ASP A 29 -0.06 12.35 -15.62
CA ASP A 29 1.36 12.43 -15.28
C ASP A 29 1.94 11.14 -14.69
N ALA A 30 1.10 10.18 -14.33
CA ALA A 30 1.49 9.08 -13.47
C ALA A 30 2.55 8.16 -14.11
N SER A 31 2.40 7.82 -15.39
CA SER A 31 3.41 7.04 -16.12
C SER A 31 4.76 7.74 -16.22
N ARG A 32 4.76 9.05 -16.48
CA ARG A 32 5.98 9.86 -16.50
C ARG A 32 6.66 9.86 -15.12
N LYS A 33 5.87 9.95 -14.04
CA LYS A 33 6.37 9.89 -12.67
C LYS A 33 6.96 8.52 -12.34
N VAL A 34 6.34 7.42 -12.76
CA VAL A 34 6.91 6.05 -12.60
C VAL A 34 8.27 5.94 -13.29
N ILE A 35 8.38 6.38 -14.55
CA ILE A 35 9.65 6.37 -15.29
C ILE A 35 10.74 7.16 -14.54
N ALA A 36 10.39 8.31 -13.96
CA ALA A 36 11.32 9.10 -13.16
C ALA A 36 11.74 8.38 -11.86
N ILE A 37 10.81 7.71 -11.18
CA ILE A 37 11.07 6.95 -9.95
C ILE A 37 12.04 5.79 -10.21
N LYS A 38 11.89 5.09 -11.34
CA LYS A 38 12.78 3.97 -11.73
C LYS A 38 14.23 4.39 -11.99
N LYS A 39 14.51 5.70 -12.08
CA LYS A 39 15.86 6.26 -12.23
C LYS A 39 16.47 6.75 -10.91
N MET A 40 15.72 6.69 -9.80
CA MET A 40 16.21 7.09 -8.49
C MET A 40 17.13 6.01 -7.90
N GLU A 41 18.08 6.41 -7.05
CA GLU A 41 18.98 5.48 -6.37
C GLU A 41 18.25 4.51 -5.44
N THR A 42 17.20 4.98 -4.75
CA THR A 42 16.30 4.11 -3.99
C THR A 42 14.93 4.07 -4.66
N ILE A 43 14.62 2.92 -5.25
CA ILE A 43 13.33 2.67 -5.89
C ILE A 43 12.39 2.06 -4.84
N PRO A 44 11.20 2.64 -4.61
CA PRO A 44 10.18 2.02 -3.78
C PRO A 44 9.67 0.73 -4.45
N GLU A 45 9.07 -0.16 -3.67
CA GLU A 45 8.42 -1.35 -4.22
C GLU A 45 7.25 -0.94 -5.12
N LEU A 46 7.41 -1.14 -6.43
CA LEU A 46 6.42 -0.78 -7.43
C LEU A 46 5.41 -1.94 -7.65
N PRO A 47 4.14 -1.62 -7.94
CA PRO A 47 3.18 -2.60 -8.47
C PRO A 47 3.68 -3.22 -9.78
N ILE A 48 3.27 -4.46 -10.07
CA ILE A 48 3.76 -5.25 -11.21
C ILE A 48 3.55 -4.49 -12.54
N GLU A 49 2.39 -3.88 -12.72
CA GLU A 49 2.06 -3.11 -13.92
C GLU A 49 2.90 -1.83 -14.07
N ALA A 50 3.27 -1.21 -12.95
CA ALA A 50 4.13 -0.03 -12.94
C ALA A 50 5.58 -0.42 -13.24
N GLU A 51 6.04 -1.56 -12.71
CA GLU A 51 7.38 -2.09 -12.97
C GLU A 51 7.53 -2.52 -14.43
N ALA A 52 6.58 -3.31 -14.95
CA ALA A 52 6.68 -3.91 -16.27
C ALA A 52 6.31 -2.93 -17.41
N ARG A 53 5.28 -2.10 -17.22
CA ARG A 53 4.68 -1.28 -18.28
C ARG A 53 4.70 0.23 -18.03
N ASN A 54 5.23 0.67 -16.89
CA ASN A 54 5.16 2.07 -16.44
C ASN A 54 3.71 2.58 -16.31
N GLU A 55 2.74 1.69 -16.13
CA GLU A 55 1.34 2.05 -15.94
C GLU A 55 1.08 2.27 -14.45
N TYR A 56 0.31 3.32 -14.12
CA TYR A 56 -0.05 3.58 -12.74
C TYR A 56 -1.49 4.08 -12.66
N THR A 57 -2.29 3.41 -11.84
CA THR A 57 -3.73 3.65 -11.71
C THR A 57 -4.16 3.65 -10.24
N TRP A 58 -5.46 3.80 -9.99
CA TRP A 58 -6.01 3.67 -8.63
C TRP A 58 -5.70 2.31 -7.99
N ALA A 59 -5.59 1.25 -8.80
CA ALA A 59 -5.27 -0.09 -8.34
C ALA A 59 -3.79 -0.25 -7.98
N SER A 60 -2.92 0.57 -8.60
CA SER A 60 -1.51 0.70 -8.26
C SER A 60 -1.36 1.41 -6.90
N ASP A 61 -2.17 2.45 -6.63
CA ASP A 61 -2.26 3.07 -5.29
C ASP A 61 -2.74 2.06 -4.23
N SER A 62 -3.69 1.18 -4.56
CA SER A 62 -4.15 0.11 -3.67
C SER A 62 -2.99 -0.81 -3.24
N TRP A 63 -2.21 -1.29 -4.21
CA TRP A 63 -1.01 -2.10 -3.98
C TRP A 63 0.05 -1.37 -3.17
N SER A 64 0.40 -0.13 -3.52
CA SER A 64 1.42 0.64 -2.81
C SER A 64 0.98 0.99 -1.39
N THR A 65 -0.31 1.25 -1.17
CA THR A 65 -0.87 1.55 0.16
C THR A 65 -0.78 0.33 1.07
N VAL A 66 -1.24 -0.84 0.61
CA VAL A 66 -1.14 -2.06 1.43
C VAL A 66 0.32 -2.41 1.74
N THR A 67 1.24 -2.15 0.81
CA THR A 67 2.68 -2.32 1.05
C THR A 67 3.18 -1.46 2.21
N CYS A 68 2.71 -0.21 2.30
CA CYS A 68 3.04 0.69 3.41
C CYS A 68 2.37 0.26 4.72
N VAL A 69 1.06 0.00 4.69
CA VAL A 69 0.29 -0.47 5.85
C VAL A 69 0.95 -1.69 6.45
N TRP A 70 1.30 -2.65 5.59
CA TRP A 70 1.97 -3.87 6.00
C TRP A 70 3.33 -3.62 6.66
N LYS A 71 4.19 -2.83 6.02
CA LYS A 71 5.50 -2.47 6.59
C LYS A 71 5.37 -1.72 7.92
N MET A 72 4.31 -0.93 8.13
CA MET A 72 4.07 -0.29 9.43
C MET A 72 3.68 -1.32 10.50
N ILE A 73 2.79 -2.25 10.17
CA ILE A 73 2.31 -3.29 11.08
C ILE A 73 3.42 -4.29 11.44
N SER A 74 4.35 -4.55 10.52
CA SER A 74 5.50 -5.43 10.71
C SER A 74 6.73 -4.72 11.31
N TYR A 75 6.59 -3.47 11.79
CA TYR A 75 7.70 -2.63 12.30
C TYR A 75 8.88 -2.50 11.31
N GLY A 76 8.59 -2.48 10.02
CA GLY A 76 9.58 -2.37 8.96
C GLY A 76 10.37 -3.66 8.72
N SER A 77 9.91 -4.81 9.22
CA SER A 77 10.54 -6.09 8.89
C SER A 77 10.50 -6.33 7.37
N ASN A 78 11.57 -6.90 6.82
CA ASN A 78 11.66 -7.27 5.41
C ASN A 78 10.88 -8.56 5.10
N GLN A 79 10.02 -9.02 6.00
CA GLN A 79 9.21 -10.21 5.78
C GLN A 79 8.07 -9.88 4.81
N THR A 80 7.92 -10.74 3.81
CA THR A 80 6.84 -10.64 2.83
C THR A 80 5.48 -10.89 3.47
N LEU A 81 4.42 -10.44 2.79
CA LEU A 81 3.04 -10.64 3.23
C LEU A 81 2.74 -12.13 3.47
N GLU A 82 3.16 -12.99 2.53
CA GLU A 82 3.03 -14.44 2.59
C GLU A 82 3.78 -15.07 3.79
N GLN A 83 4.98 -14.59 4.09
CA GLN A 83 5.80 -15.11 5.17
C GLN A 83 5.18 -14.88 6.55
N ILE A 84 4.59 -13.71 6.80
CA ILE A 84 3.96 -13.43 8.10
C ILE A 84 2.55 -14.03 8.16
N LEU A 85 1.81 -14.12 7.05
CA LEU A 85 0.54 -14.84 7.02
C LEU A 85 0.72 -16.34 7.30
N GLY A 86 1.86 -16.90 6.90
CA GLY A 86 2.27 -18.26 7.26
C GLY A 86 2.66 -18.41 8.74
N LEU A 87 3.02 -17.32 9.42
CA LEU A 87 3.13 -17.27 10.88
C LEU A 87 1.70 -17.21 11.41
N ARG A 88 1.13 -18.37 11.72
CA ARG A 88 -0.24 -18.59 12.23
C ARG A 88 -0.54 -17.92 13.59
N ASP A 89 0.13 -16.83 13.94
CA ASP A 89 -0.28 -16.02 15.06
C ASP A 89 -1.53 -15.23 14.67
N GLN A 90 -2.61 -15.58 15.35
CA GLN A 90 -3.99 -15.09 15.23
C GLN A 90 -4.11 -13.61 15.64
N LYS A 91 -3.22 -12.75 15.15
CA LYS A 91 -3.11 -11.34 15.52
C LYS A 91 -4.06 -10.44 14.72
N TYR A 92 -4.48 -10.89 13.53
CA TYR A 92 -5.32 -10.11 12.62
C TYR A 92 -6.55 -10.93 12.19
N PRO A 93 -7.76 -10.33 12.18
CA PRO A 93 -8.95 -11.02 11.69
C PRO A 93 -8.83 -11.44 10.22
N PHE A 94 -9.46 -12.55 9.85
CA PHE A 94 -9.41 -13.10 8.50
C PHE A 94 -9.80 -12.07 7.42
N PHE A 95 -10.89 -11.31 7.63
CA PHE A 95 -11.35 -10.31 6.67
C PHE A 95 -10.36 -9.16 6.43
N VAL A 96 -9.53 -8.84 7.44
CA VAL A 96 -8.44 -7.86 7.28
C VAL A 96 -7.37 -8.46 6.39
N LEU A 97 -6.93 -9.67 6.69
CA LEU A 97 -5.89 -10.36 5.92
C LEU A 97 -6.31 -10.57 4.47
N GLU A 98 -7.55 -11.00 4.24
CA GLU A 98 -8.13 -11.16 2.90
C GLU A 98 -8.12 -9.85 2.12
N CYS A 99 -8.55 -8.74 2.74
CA CYS A 99 -8.52 -7.43 2.08
C CYS A 99 -7.09 -6.99 1.72
N LEU A 100 -6.12 -7.17 2.64
CA LEU A 100 -4.72 -6.84 2.37
C LEU A 100 -4.14 -7.71 1.24
N MET A 101 -4.47 -9.00 1.21
CA MET A 101 -4.05 -9.92 0.14
C MET A 101 -4.66 -9.55 -1.22
N ASN A 102 -5.95 -9.19 -1.26
CA ASN A 102 -6.60 -8.79 -2.50
C ASN A 102 -6.00 -7.49 -3.07
N CYS A 103 -5.55 -6.56 -2.23
CA CYS A 103 -4.78 -5.39 -2.68
C CYS A 103 -3.45 -5.76 -3.39
N LYS A 104 -2.93 -6.97 -3.15
CA LYS A 104 -1.73 -7.54 -3.78
C LYS A 104 -2.04 -8.52 -4.92
N SER A 105 -3.28 -8.59 -5.41
CA SER A 105 -3.61 -9.46 -6.56
C SER A 105 -2.81 -9.05 -7.80
N ILE A 106 -2.31 -10.05 -8.54
CA ILE A 106 -1.67 -9.87 -9.85
C ILE A 106 -2.66 -9.19 -10.80
N GLU A 107 -3.91 -9.65 -10.78
CA GLU A 107 -4.98 -9.08 -11.57
C GLU A 107 -5.45 -7.76 -10.96
N VAL A 108 -5.27 -6.69 -11.73
CA VAL A 108 -5.65 -5.32 -11.34
C VAL A 108 -7.14 -5.20 -10.99
N ALA A 109 -7.99 -5.99 -11.65
CA ALA A 109 -9.44 -5.97 -11.46
C ALA A 109 -9.88 -6.51 -10.09
N ASP A 110 -9.09 -7.39 -9.48
CA ASP A 110 -9.41 -8.01 -8.18
C ASP A 110 -9.03 -7.10 -7.00
N ARG A 111 -8.24 -6.06 -7.24
CA ARG A 111 -7.75 -5.18 -6.18
C ARG A 111 -8.90 -4.29 -5.70
N PRO A 112 -9.20 -4.25 -4.39
CA PRO A 112 -10.23 -3.37 -3.89
C PRO A 112 -9.75 -1.90 -3.93
N PRO A 113 -10.65 -0.93 -4.13
CA PRO A 113 -10.33 0.49 -4.00
C PRO A 113 -9.97 0.84 -2.55
N LEU A 114 -9.18 1.90 -2.37
CA LEU A 114 -8.72 2.34 -1.03
C LEU A 114 -9.84 2.63 -0.03
N ARG A 115 -11.05 2.97 -0.51
CA ARG A 115 -12.22 3.17 0.36
C ARG A 115 -12.62 1.89 1.09
N ASP A 116 -12.46 0.72 0.45
CA ASP A 116 -12.83 -0.58 1.01
C ASP A 116 -11.77 -0.99 2.02
N LEU A 117 -10.47 -0.84 1.68
CA LEU A 117 -9.36 -1.01 2.63
C LEU A 117 -9.54 -0.15 3.88
N ARG A 118 -9.90 1.13 3.72
CA ARG A 118 -10.17 2.04 4.84
C ARG A 118 -11.32 1.52 5.71
N THR A 119 -12.40 1.05 5.10
CA THR A 119 -13.55 0.52 5.84
C THR A 119 -13.15 -0.72 6.63
N THR A 120 -12.46 -1.68 6.00
CA THR A 120 -11.92 -2.88 6.65
C THR A 120 -11.06 -2.55 7.86
N LEU A 121 -10.07 -1.66 7.72
CA LEU A 121 -9.19 -1.28 8.82
C LEU A 121 -9.94 -0.55 9.95
N ARG A 122 -10.94 0.29 9.61
CA ARG A 122 -11.77 0.97 10.62
C ARG A 122 -12.65 0.01 11.41
N THR A 123 -13.27 -0.95 10.75
CA THR A 123 -14.07 -1.99 11.41
C THR A 123 -13.21 -2.75 12.39
N TRP A 124 -12.04 -3.22 11.96
CA TRP A 124 -11.10 -3.91 12.83
C TRP A 124 -10.66 -3.06 14.03
N MET A 125 -10.30 -1.78 13.83
CA MET A 125 -9.91 -0.90 14.94
C MET A 125 -11.04 -0.68 15.96
N THR A 126 -12.30 -0.64 15.50
CA THR A 126 -13.47 -0.49 16.37
C THR A 126 -13.68 -1.75 17.22
N GLU A 127 -13.52 -2.93 16.61
CA GLU A 127 -13.64 -4.22 17.31
C GLU A 127 -12.57 -4.42 18.39
N GLN A 128 -11.36 -3.88 18.20
CA GLN A 128 -10.26 -3.98 19.18
C GLN A 128 -10.39 -2.97 20.34
N SER A 129 -11.25 -1.96 20.20
CA SER A 129 -11.46 -0.90 21.20
C SER A 129 -12.65 -1.19 22.14
N MET A 130 -13.35 -2.30 21.91
CA MET A 130 -14.41 -2.85 22.78
C MET A 130 -13.84 -3.96 23.66
#